data_AF-A0A180G203-F1
#
_entry.id   AF-A0A180G203-F1
#
_cell.length_a   1.000
_cell.length_b   1.000
_cell.length_c   1.000
_cell.angle_alpha   90.00
_cell.angle_beta   90.00
_cell.angle_gamma   90.00
#
_symmetry.space_group_name_H-M   'P 1'
#
loop_
_entity.id
_entity.type
_entity.pdbx_description
1 polymer ?
#
loop_
_entity_poly.entity_id
_entity_poly.type
_entity_poly.pdbx_seq_one_letter_code
_entity_poly.pdbx_strand_id
1 'polypeptide(L)'
;MEVDAYNALKNQKATKDQYQRWRKRIKDQRFSMVGQLFKTNIQLCNIVEQKECGSDIEEGGRNTAPISLIPDWRSNDLTAILHCLDKMNMARGVHHKTIAANEKLYTRSKRNFQSNKGIVGVPRGLPLDAYSKLYWSKLSPFERDTISKVPAIGLDVIAKNLQQICNRGTSAAGSTSSVLNPNTTSNSGTSGHSQQGTGGSCMWIPDHLLGRQ
;
A
#
# COMPACT_ATOMS: atom_id res chain seq x y z
N MET A 1 -33.62 -22.25 17.70
CA MET A 1 -33.05 -21.32 16.72
C MET A 1 -33.05 -22.03 15.39
N GLU A 2 -33.68 -21.46 14.37
CA GLU A 2 -33.71 -22.01 13.01
C GLU A 2 -32.27 -22.22 12.50
N VAL A 3 -31.99 -23.36 11.86
CA VAL A 3 -30.64 -23.77 11.43
C VAL A 3 -30.01 -22.70 10.52
N ASP A 4 -30.82 -22.05 9.69
CA ASP A 4 -30.38 -20.99 8.79
C ASP A 4 -29.96 -19.72 9.52
N ALA A 5 -30.70 -19.33 10.56
CA ALA A 5 -30.35 -18.19 11.41
C ALA A 5 -29.03 -18.44 12.16
N TYR A 6 -28.83 -19.67 12.65
CA TYR A 6 -27.56 -20.06 13.29
C TYR A 6 -26.39 -20.01 12.31
N ASN A 7 -26.55 -20.57 11.10
CA ASN A 7 -25.51 -20.57 10.07
C ASN A 7 -25.16 -19.14 9.61
N ALA A 8 -26.15 -18.27 9.45
CA ALA A 8 -25.94 -16.87 9.11
C ALA A 8 -25.12 -16.14 10.17
N LEU A 9 -25.47 -16.31 11.46
CA LEU A 9 -24.74 -15.71 12.58
C LEU A 9 -23.29 -16.22 12.66
N LYS A 10 -23.09 -17.54 12.48
CA LYS A 10 -21.76 -18.15 12.44
C LYS A 10 -20.89 -17.57 11.32
N ASN A 11 -21.45 -17.43 10.12
CA ASN A 11 -20.74 -16.87 8.97
C ASN A 11 -20.39 -15.39 9.16
N GLN A 12 -21.29 -14.60 9.77
CA GLN A 12 -21.02 -13.21 10.10
C GLN A 12 -19.85 -13.08 11.09
N LYS A 13 -19.83 -13.90 12.15
CA LYS A 13 -18.74 -13.91 13.12
C LYS A 13 -17.40 -14.30 12.46
N ALA A 14 -17.40 -15.36 11.65
CA ALA A 14 -16.21 -15.81 10.93
C ALA A 14 -15.66 -14.74 9.99
N THR A 15 -16.55 -14.00 9.30
CA THR A 15 -16.19 -12.89 8.42
C THR A 15 -15.54 -11.76 9.21
N LYS A 16 -16.15 -11.33 10.32
CA LYS A 16 -15.59 -10.29 11.20
C LYS A 16 -14.19 -10.66 11.71
N ASP A 17 -14.00 -11.89 12.14
CA ASP A 17 -12.70 -12.39 12.62
C ASP A 17 -11.65 -12.41 11.50
N GLN A 18 -12.06 -12.76 10.28
CA GLN A 18 -11.18 -12.70 9.11
C GLN A 18 -10.70 -11.27 8.82
N TYR A 19 -11.59 -10.28 8.84
CA TYR A 19 -11.21 -8.88 8.62
C TYR A 19 -10.32 -8.34 9.74
N GLN A 20 -10.50 -8.78 10.99
CA GLN A 20 -9.59 -8.44 12.08
C GLN A 20 -8.18 -9.01 11.83
N ARG A 21 -8.09 -10.28 11.41
CA ARG A 21 -6.81 -10.90 11.04
C ARG A 21 -6.14 -10.19 9.87
N TRP A 22 -6.91 -9.78 8.86
CA TRP A 22 -6.39 -9.06 7.70
C TRP A 22 -5.87 -7.67 8.08
N ARG A 23 -6.61 -6.90 8.88
CA ARG A 23 -6.14 -5.60 9.40
C ARG A 23 -4.85 -5.73 10.19
N LYS A 24 -4.77 -6.72 11.09
CA LYS A 24 -3.55 -6.99 11.84
C LYS A 24 -2.38 -7.34 10.91
N ARG A 25 -2.61 -8.22 9.92
CA ARG A 25 -1.57 -8.62 8.96
C ARG A 25 -1.03 -7.43 8.17
N ILE A 26 -1.90 -6.56 7.65
CA ILE A 26 -1.47 -5.35 6.92
C ILE A 26 -0.64 -4.44 7.82
N LYS A 27 -1.10 -4.21 9.06
CA LYS A 27 -0.36 -3.40 10.04
C LYS A 27 1.03 -3.97 10.31
N ASP A 28 1.12 -5.27 10.62
CA ASP A 28 2.38 -5.93 10.94
C ASP A 28 3.34 -5.91 9.73
N GLN A 29 2.82 -6.09 8.51
CA GLN A 29 3.60 -6.00 7.27
C GLN A 29 4.11 -4.58 7.01
N ARG A 30 3.29 -3.55 7.24
CA ARG A 30 3.72 -2.15 7.14
C ARG A 30 4.80 -1.83 8.17
N PHE A 31 4.60 -2.21 9.44
CA PHE A 31 5.58 -2.04 10.51
C PHE A 31 6.91 -2.72 10.19
N SER A 32 6.87 -3.98 9.75
CA SER A 32 8.07 -4.73 9.35
C SER A 32 8.82 -4.06 8.20
N MET A 33 8.09 -3.57 7.18
CA MET A 33 8.68 -2.86 6.05
C MET A 33 9.34 -1.55 6.47
N VAL A 34 8.68 -0.76 7.33
CA VAL A 34 9.26 0.49 7.86
C VAL A 34 10.51 0.19 8.68
N GLY A 35 10.47 -0.81 9.57
CA GLY A 35 11.64 -1.19 10.38
C GLY A 35 12.85 -1.63 9.55
N GLN A 36 12.63 -2.11 8.33
CA GLN A 36 13.73 -2.48 7.42
C GLN A 36 14.25 -1.32 6.59
N LEU A 37 13.36 -0.46 6.07
CA LEU A 37 13.72 0.64 5.17
C LEU A 37 14.13 1.93 5.90
N PHE A 38 13.58 2.16 7.09
CA PHE A 38 13.70 3.40 7.85
C PHE A 38 14.13 3.14 9.29
N LYS A 39 15.21 2.38 9.48
CA LYS A 39 15.71 1.95 10.79
C LYS A 39 15.88 3.08 11.81
N THR A 40 16.23 4.29 11.34
CA THR A 40 16.46 5.47 12.18
C THR A 40 15.22 6.34 12.35
N ASN A 41 14.15 6.14 11.58
CA ASN A 41 12.94 6.95 11.64
C ASN A 41 11.92 6.34 12.61
N ILE A 42 12.18 6.51 13.90
CA ILE A 42 11.33 6.02 14.99
C ILE A 42 9.90 6.59 14.90
N GLN A 43 9.77 7.84 14.43
CA GLN A 43 8.47 8.48 14.29
C GLN A 43 7.60 7.81 13.23
N LEU A 44 8.18 7.41 12.10
CA LEU A 44 7.45 6.66 11.07
C LEU A 44 7.03 5.26 11.56
N CYS A 45 7.88 4.59 12.36
CA CYS A 45 7.50 3.34 13.03
C CYS A 45 6.30 3.54 13.96
N ASN A 46 6.32 4.58 14.78
CA ASN A 46 5.23 4.92 15.68
C ASN A 46 3.92 5.18 14.90
N ILE A 47 3.97 5.93 13.80
CA ILE A 47 2.80 6.18 12.95
C ILE A 47 2.16 4.85 12.51
N VAL A 48 2.93 3.92 11.93
CA VAL A 48 2.37 2.67 11.39
C VAL A 48 1.94 1.68 12.48
N GLU A 49 2.43 1.83 13.70
CA GLU A 49 2.00 1.04 14.86
C GLU A 49 0.62 1.44 15.38
N GLN A 50 0.24 2.72 15.23
CA GLN A 50 -1.06 3.23 15.64
C GLN A 50 -2.21 2.50 14.93
N LYS A 51 -3.24 2.14 15.70
CA LYS A 51 -4.39 1.37 15.21
C LYS A 51 -5.11 2.07 14.05
N GLU A 52 -5.22 3.39 14.12
CA GLU A 52 -5.90 4.27 13.17
C GLU A 52 -5.12 4.45 11.85
N CYS A 53 -3.83 4.07 11.83
CA CYS A 53 -2.95 4.13 10.66
C CYS A 53 -2.63 2.73 10.10
N GLY A 54 -2.75 1.70 10.93
CA GLY A 54 -2.26 0.36 10.64
C GLY A 54 -2.93 -0.33 9.45
N SER A 55 -4.21 -0.03 9.18
CA SER A 55 -4.92 -0.60 8.03
C SER A 55 -6.19 0.18 7.71
N ASP A 56 -6.47 0.32 6.42
CA ASP A 56 -7.62 1.07 5.90
C ASP A 56 -8.74 0.17 5.38
N ILE A 57 -8.63 -1.14 5.57
CA ILE A 57 -9.63 -2.08 5.09
C ILE A 57 -10.82 -2.15 6.02
N GLU A 58 -12.01 -2.13 5.44
CA GLU A 58 -13.26 -2.43 6.10
C GLU A 58 -14.02 -3.52 5.35
N GLU A 59 -15.03 -4.07 6.02
CA GLU A 59 -15.86 -5.15 5.48
C GLU A 59 -16.55 -4.74 4.18
N GLY A 60 -16.34 -5.54 3.13
CA GLY A 60 -17.12 -5.45 1.90
C GLY A 60 -18.50 -6.09 2.07
N GLY A 61 -19.40 -5.85 1.11
CA GLY A 61 -20.64 -6.63 1.00
C GLY A 61 -20.37 -8.12 0.75
N ARG A 62 -21.43 -8.94 0.81
CA ARG A 62 -21.36 -10.40 0.61
C ARG A 62 -20.65 -10.74 -0.71
N ASN A 63 -19.61 -11.57 -0.64
CA ASN A 63 -18.78 -11.99 -1.78
C ASN A 63 -18.07 -10.86 -2.53
N THR A 64 -17.88 -9.70 -1.90
CA THR A 64 -17.11 -8.60 -2.49
C THR A 64 -15.76 -8.44 -1.81
N ALA A 65 -14.79 -7.90 -2.55
CA ALA A 65 -13.50 -7.55 -1.98
C ALA A 65 -13.66 -6.45 -0.90
N PRO A 66 -12.72 -6.35 0.06
CA PRO A 66 -12.71 -5.30 1.07
C PRO A 66 -12.88 -3.91 0.48
N ILE A 67 -13.44 -3.00 1.26
CA ILE A 67 -13.47 -1.59 0.91
C ILE A 67 -12.29 -0.91 1.61
N SER A 68 -11.76 0.16 1.03
CA SER A 68 -10.81 1.04 1.71
C SER A 68 -11.55 2.25 2.27
N LEU A 69 -11.26 2.62 3.52
CA LEU A 69 -11.82 3.79 4.18
C LEU A 69 -10.67 4.70 4.62
N ILE A 70 -10.47 5.80 3.89
CA ILE A 70 -9.41 6.77 4.18
C ILE A 70 -10.01 7.91 5.01
N PRO A 71 -9.50 8.17 6.22
CA PRO A 71 -10.03 9.24 7.05
C PRO A 71 -9.56 10.62 6.55
N ASP A 72 -10.43 11.62 6.65
CA ASP A 72 -10.18 13.00 6.21
C ASP A 72 -9.07 13.72 6.98
N TRP A 73 -8.78 13.26 8.21
CA TRP A 73 -7.67 13.78 9.00
C TRP A 73 -6.31 13.42 8.43
N ARG A 74 -6.18 12.36 7.64
CA ARG A 74 -4.88 11.83 7.20
C ARG A 74 -4.32 12.64 6.03
N SER A 75 -3.03 12.98 6.09
CA SER A 75 -2.38 13.66 4.98
C SER A 75 -2.26 12.77 3.73
N ASN A 76 -2.20 13.41 2.57
CA ASN A 76 -1.98 12.72 1.29
C ASN A 76 -0.61 12.03 1.27
N ASP A 77 0.40 12.65 1.87
CA ASP A 77 1.77 12.11 1.96
C ASP A 77 1.79 10.83 2.80
N LEU A 78 1.15 10.84 3.98
CA LEU A 78 1.02 9.63 4.79
C LEU A 78 0.25 8.53 4.03
N THR A 79 -0.84 8.89 3.34
CA THR A 79 -1.59 7.95 2.51
C THR A 79 -0.73 7.34 1.40
N ALA A 80 0.10 8.14 0.73
CA ALA A 80 1.03 7.68 -0.30
C ALA A 80 2.08 6.73 0.26
N ILE A 81 2.65 7.04 1.43
CA ILE A 81 3.61 6.18 2.13
C ILE A 81 2.98 4.82 2.44
N LEU A 82 1.82 4.79 3.08
CA LEU A 82 1.13 3.54 3.45
C LEU A 82 0.83 2.66 2.23
N HIS A 83 0.38 3.27 1.12
CA HIS A 83 0.18 2.54 -0.13
C HIS A 83 1.48 2.02 -0.76
N CYS A 84 2.57 2.76 -0.68
CA CYS A 84 3.88 2.29 -1.16
C CYS A 84 4.37 1.10 -0.34
N LEU A 85 4.23 1.16 0.99
CA LEU A 85 4.56 0.02 1.86
C LEU A 85 3.75 -1.23 1.52
N ASP A 86 2.47 -1.08 1.20
CA ASP A 86 1.62 -2.19 0.74
C ASP A 86 2.14 -2.78 -0.58
N LYS A 87 2.45 -1.94 -1.58
CA LYS A 87 3.02 -2.39 -2.86
C LYS A 87 4.34 -3.12 -2.69
N MET A 88 5.23 -2.60 -1.85
CA MET A 88 6.52 -3.22 -1.54
C MET A 88 6.33 -4.59 -0.86
N ASN A 89 5.37 -4.70 0.06
CA ASN A 89 5.04 -5.98 0.69
C ASN A 89 4.47 -7.00 -0.31
N MET A 90 3.63 -6.56 -1.25
CA MET A 90 3.12 -7.41 -2.32
C MET A 90 4.26 -7.93 -3.21
N ALA A 91 5.17 -7.05 -3.62
CA ALA A 91 6.29 -7.36 -4.51
C ALA A 91 7.29 -8.36 -3.90
N ARG A 92 7.38 -8.46 -2.57
CA ARG A 92 8.20 -9.47 -1.87
C ARG A 92 7.63 -10.88 -1.93
N GLY A 93 6.36 -11.04 -2.30
CA GLY A 93 5.75 -12.35 -2.45
C GLY A 93 6.30 -13.08 -3.67
N VAL A 94 7.24 -14.00 -3.47
CA VAL A 94 7.79 -14.83 -4.57
C VAL A 94 6.98 -16.12 -4.76
N HIS A 95 6.53 -16.73 -3.67
CA HIS A 95 5.81 -18.00 -3.72
C HIS A 95 4.36 -17.80 -4.18
N HIS A 96 3.88 -18.61 -5.12
CA HIS A 96 2.53 -18.50 -5.72
C HIS A 96 1.39 -18.41 -4.67
N LYS A 97 1.45 -19.20 -3.59
CA LYS A 97 0.46 -19.10 -2.49
C LYS A 97 0.48 -17.75 -1.79
N THR A 98 1.66 -17.15 -1.62
CA THR A 98 1.83 -15.84 -1.01
C THR A 98 1.31 -14.75 -1.93
N ILE A 99 1.57 -14.86 -3.24
CA ILE A 99 1.04 -13.95 -4.27
C ILE A 99 -0.50 -13.97 -4.23
N ALA A 100 -1.12 -15.15 -4.35
CA ALA A 100 -2.58 -15.28 -4.31
C ALA A 100 -3.19 -14.78 -2.99
N ALA A 101 -2.51 -15.03 -1.84
CA ALA A 101 -2.95 -14.51 -0.56
C ALA A 101 -2.84 -12.97 -0.48
N ASN A 102 -1.78 -12.39 -1.04
CA ASN A 102 -1.58 -10.94 -1.09
C ASN A 102 -2.60 -10.28 -2.03
N GLU A 103 -2.89 -10.86 -3.20
CA GLU A 103 -3.95 -10.40 -4.08
C GLU A 103 -5.27 -10.33 -3.32
N LYS A 104 -5.67 -11.41 -2.63
CA LYS A 104 -6.89 -11.41 -1.82
C LYS A 104 -6.87 -10.37 -0.69
N LEU A 105 -5.74 -10.21 -0.01
CA LEU A 105 -5.57 -9.31 1.13
C LEU A 105 -5.57 -7.82 0.72
N TYR A 106 -4.99 -7.48 -0.42
CA TYR A 106 -4.77 -6.10 -0.86
C TYR A 106 -5.76 -5.63 -1.93
N THR A 107 -6.55 -6.53 -2.54
CA THR A 107 -7.65 -6.15 -3.44
C THR A 107 -8.66 -5.27 -2.71
N ARG A 108 -9.11 -4.20 -3.37
CA ARG A 108 -10.16 -3.31 -2.88
C ARG A 108 -11.26 -3.21 -3.93
N SER A 109 -12.51 -3.29 -3.51
CA SER A 109 -13.67 -3.09 -4.40
C SER A 109 -13.96 -1.60 -4.62
N LYS A 110 -13.75 -0.77 -3.58
CA LYS A 110 -13.91 0.68 -3.64
C LYS A 110 -13.04 1.37 -2.61
N ARG A 111 -12.80 2.67 -2.81
CA ARG A 111 -12.13 3.56 -1.87
C ARG A 111 -13.11 4.66 -1.48
N ASN A 112 -13.42 4.74 -0.20
CA ASN A 112 -14.29 5.72 0.40
C ASN A 112 -13.48 6.68 1.28
N PHE A 113 -14.00 7.88 1.45
CA PHE A 113 -13.48 8.84 2.41
C PHE A 113 -14.38 8.86 3.65
N GLN A 114 -13.78 8.77 4.83
CA GLN A 114 -14.47 8.92 6.10
C GLN A 114 -14.27 10.35 6.57
N SER A 115 -15.36 11.04 6.89
CA SER A 115 -15.28 12.32 7.57
C SER A 115 -15.30 12.13 9.08
N ASN A 116 -14.35 12.75 9.77
CA ASN A 116 -14.31 12.79 11.22
C ASN A 116 -15.00 14.04 11.75
N LYS A 117 -15.75 13.89 12.85
CA LYS A 117 -16.34 15.03 13.58
C LYS A 117 -15.37 15.46 14.68
N GLY A 118 -14.74 16.61 14.49
CA GLY A 118 -13.74 17.15 15.42
C GLY A 118 -12.58 16.16 15.61
N ILE A 119 -12.21 15.92 16.87
CA ILE A 119 -11.04 15.10 17.23
C ILE A 119 -11.35 13.61 17.47
N VAL A 120 -12.60 13.18 17.37
CA VAL A 120 -13.02 11.80 17.68
C VAL A 120 -12.50 10.84 16.61
N GLY A 121 -11.82 9.78 17.05
CA GLY A 121 -11.24 8.76 16.17
C GLY A 121 -10.00 9.23 15.40
N VAL A 122 -9.41 10.36 15.80
CA VAL A 122 -8.16 10.86 15.23
C VAL A 122 -7.00 10.47 16.15
N PRO A 123 -5.94 9.83 15.62
CA PRO A 123 -4.78 9.44 16.41
C PRO A 123 -4.09 10.69 16.96
N ARG A 124 -3.67 10.61 18.22
CA ARG A 124 -2.96 11.69 18.91
C ARG A 124 -1.45 11.46 18.87
N GLY A 125 -0.68 12.54 18.97
CA GLY A 125 0.77 12.48 19.03
C GLY A 125 1.46 12.05 17.73
N LEU A 126 0.78 12.13 16.57
CA LEU A 126 1.47 11.95 15.29
C LEU A 126 2.21 13.25 14.90
N PRO A 127 3.28 13.16 14.10
CA PRO A 127 3.89 14.35 13.49
C PRO A 127 2.87 15.26 12.80
N LEU A 128 3.06 16.57 12.87
CA LEU A 128 2.11 17.55 12.31
C LEU A 128 1.81 17.34 10.82
N ASP A 129 2.79 16.87 10.04
CA ASP A 129 2.64 16.57 8.61
C ASP A 129 1.91 15.24 8.31
N ALA A 130 1.58 14.45 9.34
CA ALA A 130 0.68 13.30 9.23
C ALA A 130 -0.80 13.71 9.08
N TYR A 131 -1.13 14.95 9.46
CA TYR A 131 -2.49 15.48 9.38
C TYR A 131 -2.73 16.28 8.09
N SER A 132 -3.91 16.13 7.52
CA SER A 132 -4.37 16.91 6.37
C SER A 132 -4.51 18.37 6.75
N LYS A 133 -3.98 19.27 5.91
CA LYS A 133 -4.10 20.72 6.12
C LYS A 133 -5.55 21.18 6.19
N LEU A 134 -6.44 20.59 5.38
CA LEU A 134 -7.87 20.91 5.35
C LEU A 134 -8.62 20.45 6.60
N TYR A 135 -8.21 19.33 7.19
CA TYR A 135 -8.76 18.89 8.47
C TYR A 135 -8.24 19.78 9.59
N TRP A 136 -6.91 20.01 9.63
CA TRP A 136 -6.25 20.80 10.65
C TRP A 136 -6.79 22.24 10.75
N SER A 137 -7.09 22.87 9.60
CA SER A 137 -7.62 24.24 9.56
C SER A 137 -9.01 24.39 10.19
N LYS A 138 -9.80 23.32 10.24
CA LYS A 138 -11.16 23.32 10.81
C LYS A 138 -11.18 23.21 12.33
N LEU A 139 -10.05 22.82 12.93
CA LEU A 139 -9.93 22.62 14.37
C LEU A 139 -9.63 23.94 15.09
N SER A 140 -10.18 24.06 16.29
CA SER A 140 -9.81 25.12 17.24
C SER A 140 -8.35 24.95 17.74
N PRO A 141 -7.72 26.02 18.25
CA PRO A 141 -6.37 25.91 18.84
C PRO A 141 -6.27 24.86 19.95
N PHE A 142 -7.29 24.75 20.81
CA PHE A 142 -7.35 23.75 21.88
C PHE A 142 -7.38 22.32 21.33
N GLU A 143 -8.15 22.06 20.28
CA GLU A 143 -8.21 20.74 19.63
C GLU A 143 -6.89 20.36 18.98
N ARG A 144 -6.24 21.30 18.28
CA ARG A 144 -4.92 21.09 17.67
C ARG A 144 -3.88 20.70 18.72
N ASP A 145 -3.84 21.46 19.82
CA ASP A 145 -2.96 21.21 20.96
C ASP A 145 -3.22 19.86 21.63
N THR A 146 -4.49 19.43 21.65
CA THR A 146 -4.91 18.13 22.19
C THR A 146 -4.52 16.97 21.27
N ILE A 147 -4.57 17.18 19.94
CA ILE A 147 -4.23 16.15 18.97
C ILE A 147 -2.72 15.96 18.91
N SER A 148 -1.94 17.01 18.66
CA SER A 148 -0.49 16.85 18.53
C SER A 148 0.30 18.15 18.66
N LYS A 149 1.50 18.01 19.23
CA LYS A 149 2.57 19.00 19.26
C LYS A 149 3.88 18.46 18.64
N VAL A 150 3.82 17.29 18.03
CA VAL A 150 5.00 16.58 17.51
C VAL A 150 5.45 17.24 16.21
N PRO A 151 6.71 17.72 16.11
CA PRO A 151 7.20 18.36 14.90
C PRO A 151 7.04 17.50 13.65
N ALA A 152 6.89 18.15 12.50
CA ALA A 152 6.86 17.48 11.21
C ALA A 152 8.16 16.71 10.96
N ILE A 153 8.07 15.57 10.29
CA ILE A 153 9.22 14.69 10.01
C ILE A 153 9.61 14.62 8.53
N GLY A 154 8.96 15.42 7.68
CA GLY A 154 9.21 15.45 6.24
C GLY A 154 8.53 14.29 5.51
N LEU A 155 7.27 13.99 5.84
CA LEU A 155 6.50 12.93 5.18
C LEU A 155 6.39 13.15 3.66
N ASP A 156 6.42 14.39 3.18
CA ASP A 156 6.40 14.70 1.74
C ASP A 156 7.66 14.18 1.03
N VAL A 157 8.84 14.34 1.64
CA VAL A 157 10.12 13.83 1.12
C VAL A 157 10.12 12.31 1.14
N ILE A 158 9.67 11.71 2.25
CA ILE A 158 9.57 10.25 2.39
C ILE A 158 8.61 9.67 1.35
N ALA A 159 7.45 10.30 1.15
CA ALA A 159 6.45 9.89 0.17
C ALA A 159 7.03 9.91 -1.25
N LYS A 160 7.68 11.01 -1.65
CA LYS A 160 8.31 11.14 -2.98
C LYS A 160 9.36 10.05 -3.21
N ASN A 161 10.23 9.81 -2.24
CA ASN A 161 11.26 8.77 -2.34
C ASN A 161 10.65 7.38 -2.49
N LEU A 162 9.63 7.03 -1.70
CA LEU A 162 8.95 5.75 -1.81
C LEU A 162 8.17 5.59 -3.13
N GLN A 163 7.54 6.66 -3.61
CA GLN A 163 6.82 6.64 -4.89
C GLN A 163 7.77 6.39 -6.06
N GLN A 164 8.97 6.99 -6.05
CA GLN A 164 9.98 6.73 -7.08
C GLN A 164 10.37 5.24 -7.11
N ILE A 165 10.59 4.63 -5.94
CA ILE A 165 10.93 3.21 -5.84
C ILE A 165 9.77 2.34 -6.33
N CYS A 166 8.54 2.63 -5.90
CA CYS A 166 7.36 1.86 -6.28
C CYS A 166 7.00 1.96 -7.77
N ASN A 167 7.26 3.11 -8.41
CA ASN A 167 6.88 3.35 -9.81
C ASN A 167 7.95 2.88 -10.81
N ARG A 168 9.21 2.68 -10.36
CA ARG A 168 10.30 2.19 -11.22
C ARG A 168 10.02 0.77 -11.75
N GLY A 169 9.27 -0.04 -11.00
CA GLY A 169 8.87 -1.39 -11.41
C GLY A 169 7.78 -1.44 -12.50
N THR A 170 7.07 -0.34 -12.77
CA THR A 170 5.99 -0.27 -13.78
C THR A 170 6.43 0.31 -15.13
N SER A 171 7.65 0.84 -15.24
CA SER A 171 8.09 1.56 -16.47
C SER A 171 8.95 0.72 -17.42
N ALA A 172 9.12 -0.58 -17.19
CA ALA A 172 9.86 -1.48 -18.09
C ALA A 172 8.90 -2.35 -18.92
N ALA A 173 7.96 -1.72 -19.62
CA ALA A 173 7.20 -2.35 -20.69
C ALA A 173 6.84 -1.26 -21.72
N GLY A 174 7.58 -1.22 -22.84
CA GLY A 174 7.22 -0.40 -24.00
C GLY A 174 7.92 0.96 -24.07
N SER A 175 9.22 0.95 -24.35
CA SER A 175 9.88 2.06 -25.05
C SER A 175 11.00 1.48 -25.89
N THR A 176 10.63 0.74 -26.94
CA THR A 176 11.51 0.59 -28.10
C THR A 176 11.54 1.94 -28.79
N SER A 177 12.48 2.78 -28.37
CA SER A 177 12.92 3.94 -29.14
C SER A 177 13.54 3.42 -30.43
N SER A 178 12.73 3.34 -31.49
CA SER A 178 13.20 3.12 -32.84
C SER A 178 13.97 4.35 -33.30
N VAL A 179 15.28 4.33 -33.07
CA VAL A 179 16.21 5.20 -33.77
C VAL A 179 16.19 4.79 -35.23
N LEU A 180 15.53 5.59 -36.05
CA LEU A 180 15.62 5.56 -37.51
C LEU A 180 17.06 5.90 -37.91
N ASN A 181 17.75 4.97 -38.55
CA ASN A 181 18.87 5.30 -39.42
C ASN A 181 18.70 4.55 -40.75
N PRO A 182 18.68 5.24 -41.90
CA PRO A 182 18.47 4.62 -43.20
C PRO A 182 19.83 4.25 -43.80
N ASN A 183 20.08 2.97 -44.08
CA ASN A 183 20.72 2.58 -45.35
C ASN A 183 20.84 1.07 -45.56
N THR A 184 20.45 0.68 -46.79
CA THR A 184 20.93 -0.45 -47.60
C THR A 184 20.74 -1.89 -47.08
N THR A 185 19.80 -2.64 -47.68
CA THR A 185 19.98 -3.46 -48.90
C THR A 185 18.97 -4.62 -48.90
N SER A 186 18.37 -4.84 -50.06
CA SER A 186 17.47 -5.92 -50.46
C SER A 186 17.85 -7.34 -50.03
N ASN A 187 16.88 -8.12 -49.56
CA ASN A 187 16.58 -9.42 -50.18
C ASN A 187 15.18 -9.95 -49.82
N SER A 188 14.55 -10.49 -50.86
CA SER A 188 13.24 -11.15 -50.93
C SER A 188 13.22 -12.54 -50.29
N GLY A 189 12.06 -12.95 -49.74
CA GLY A 189 11.67 -14.38 -49.73
C GLY A 189 10.92 -14.91 -48.50
N THR A 190 9.65 -15.26 -48.73
CA THR A 190 8.90 -16.44 -48.19
C THR A 190 8.49 -16.56 -46.71
N SER A 191 7.17 -16.38 -46.51
CA SER A 191 6.19 -17.23 -45.78
C SER A 191 6.64 -18.37 -44.84
N GLY A 192 6.02 -18.43 -43.64
CA GLY A 192 5.56 -19.70 -43.04
C GLY A 192 5.79 -19.92 -41.53
N HIS A 193 4.69 -20.07 -40.78
CA HIS A 193 4.47 -20.93 -39.58
C HIS A 193 5.16 -20.72 -38.20
N SER A 194 4.28 -20.51 -37.20
CA SER A 194 4.08 -21.29 -35.94
C SER A 194 5.08 -21.26 -34.75
N GLN A 195 4.48 -21.45 -33.56
CA GLN A 195 5.00 -21.79 -32.22
C GLN A 195 5.48 -20.62 -31.32
N GLN A 196 4.79 -20.32 -30.20
CA GLN A 196 4.88 -20.94 -28.86
C GLN A 196 6.32 -21.10 -28.33
N GLY A 197 6.64 -20.39 -27.25
CA GLY A 197 7.93 -20.53 -26.56
C GLY A 197 8.03 -19.66 -25.31
N THR A 198 7.79 -20.28 -24.17
CA THR A 198 7.97 -19.84 -22.77
C THR A 198 9.28 -19.10 -22.51
N GLY A 199 9.20 -17.84 -22.06
CA GLY A 199 10.33 -17.07 -21.52
C GLY A 199 10.24 -16.91 -20.01
N GLY A 200 10.70 -17.92 -19.26
CA GLY A 200 10.93 -17.82 -17.82
C GLY A 200 12.21 -17.03 -17.55
N SER A 201 12.11 -15.71 -17.40
CA SER A 201 13.25 -14.87 -17.01
C SER A 201 13.35 -14.80 -15.49
N CYS A 202 14.19 -15.65 -14.91
CA CYS A 202 14.71 -15.44 -13.56
C CYS A 202 15.60 -14.19 -13.56
N MET A 203 15.15 -13.09 -12.96
CA MET A 203 16.02 -11.95 -12.70
C MET A 203 16.75 -12.13 -11.37
N TRP A 204 18.07 -12.30 -11.49
CA TRP A 204 19.05 -12.12 -10.43
C TRP A 204 19.03 -10.67 -9.93
N ILE A 205 19.02 -10.48 -8.61
CA ILE A 205 19.35 -9.20 -7.97
C ILE A 205 20.86 -9.24 -7.70
N PRO A 206 21.66 -8.28 -8.21
CA PRO A 206 23.10 -8.31 -7.99
C PRO A 206 23.48 -7.76 -6.59
N ASP A 207 24.39 -8.47 -5.92
CA ASP A 207 24.79 -8.35 -4.50
C ASP A 207 25.59 -7.08 -4.12
N HIS A 208 25.71 -6.06 -4.97
CA HIS A 208 26.59 -4.91 -4.72
C HIS A 208 25.93 -3.71 -4.01
N LEU A 209 24.74 -3.88 -3.41
CA LEU A 209 24.06 -2.80 -2.66
C LEU A 209 23.92 -3.06 -1.15
N LEU A 210 24.58 -4.08 -0.60
CA LEU A 210 24.81 -4.21 0.84
C LEU A 210 26.12 -3.49 1.20
N GLY A 211 26.03 -2.17 1.31
CA GLY A 211 27.09 -1.35 1.90
C GLY A 211 27.31 -1.74 3.36
N ARG A 212 28.33 -2.56 3.60
CA ARG A 212 29.05 -2.62 4.88
C ARG A 212 29.89 -1.36 5.00
N GLN A 213 29.54 -0.51 5.95
CA GLN A 213 30.49 0.08 6.91
C GLN A 213 29.80 0.08 8.27
#